data_AF-A0A2E9IXD1-F1
#
_entry.id   AF-A0A2E9IXD1-F1
#
_cell.length_a   1.000
_cell.length_b   1.000
_cell.length_c   1.000
_cell.angle_alpha   90.00
_cell.angle_beta   90.00
_cell.angle_gamma   90.00
#
_symmetry.space_group_name_H-M   'P 1'
#
loop_
_entity.id
_entity.type
_entity.pdbx_description
1 polymer ?
#
loop_
_entity_poly.entity_id
_entity_poly.type
_entity_poly.pdbx_seq_one_letter_code
_entity_poly.pdbx_strand_id
1 'polypeptide(L)'
;MKHYLYEGNDDFAWHARRWPQFDEYASPEQTLVILPVYSIADWCMGRPMDSEEVVGSVVLDQALEATREELTALVLPPIRFTPRQSVGTQFHLDIELAHQMIIETIRSAAVPGFKRFVLFNTSPFLEEWIDVAARDLRVVHDLQIFCVNLSGVGLDFHPIRGGDLSGLDSILTEVLGEAAEPSDAQLAQTLDAIPRSVVKTNDPLGAHPEGASVLLGEVVESTARLLREIDTHAPLQDYALNKEETE
;
A
#
# COMPACT_ATOMS: atom_id res chain seq x y z
N MET A 1 19.74 -8.97 9.60
CA MET A 1 19.25 -7.64 9.20
C MET A 1 18.81 -7.77 7.75
N LYS A 2 17.53 -8.11 7.51
CA LYS A 2 16.95 -8.12 6.16
C LYS A 2 16.88 -6.67 5.65
N HIS A 3 17.04 -6.44 4.35
CA HIS A 3 17.32 -5.12 3.81
C HIS A 3 16.00 -4.33 3.63
N TYR A 4 15.98 -3.07 4.08
CA TYR A 4 14.80 -2.17 4.04
C TYR A 4 14.47 -1.62 2.62
N LEU A 5 14.79 -2.35 1.56
CA LEU A 5 14.33 -2.03 0.21
C LEU A 5 13.09 -2.89 -0.08
N TYR A 6 12.25 -2.49 -1.02
CA TYR A 6 11.26 -3.43 -1.57
C TYR A 6 12.03 -4.67 -2.05
N GLU A 7 11.93 -5.78 -1.32
CA GLU A 7 12.64 -7.05 -1.63
C GLU A 7 11.88 -7.89 -2.67
N GLY A 8 10.84 -7.34 -3.30
CA GLY A 8 10.11 -8.02 -4.37
C GLY A 8 10.94 -8.11 -5.67
N ASN A 9 10.32 -8.66 -6.70
CA ASN A 9 11.01 -8.96 -7.96
C ASN A 9 11.67 -7.71 -8.59
N ASP A 10 12.99 -7.79 -8.82
CA ASP A 10 13.84 -6.75 -9.44
C ASP A 10 13.27 -6.23 -10.77
N ASP A 11 12.49 -7.04 -11.48
CA ASP A 11 11.87 -6.67 -12.76
C ASP A 11 10.89 -5.50 -12.61
N PHE A 12 10.18 -5.42 -11.48
CA PHE A 12 9.25 -4.34 -11.17
C PHE A 12 9.89 -3.22 -10.37
N ALA A 13 11.04 -3.45 -9.73
CA ALA A 13 11.55 -2.54 -8.73
C ALA A 13 12.25 -1.31 -9.33
N TRP A 14 11.84 -0.10 -8.92
CA TRP A 14 12.48 1.15 -9.34
C TRP A 14 13.98 1.17 -9.01
N HIS A 15 14.36 0.66 -7.83
CA HIS A 15 15.74 0.69 -7.35
C HIS A 15 16.68 -0.26 -8.11
N ALA A 16 16.15 -1.26 -8.83
CA ALA A 16 16.92 -2.14 -9.68
C ALA A 16 17.30 -1.48 -11.03
N ARG A 17 16.71 -0.32 -11.35
CA ARG A 17 16.92 0.40 -12.60
C ARG A 17 17.97 1.50 -12.42
N ARG A 18 18.81 1.66 -13.44
CA ARG A 18 19.81 2.74 -13.55
C ARG A 18 19.18 3.97 -14.18
N TRP A 19 19.71 5.14 -13.84
CA TRP A 19 19.25 6.42 -14.36
C TRP A 19 18.99 6.45 -15.89
N PRO A 20 19.91 6.01 -16.77
CA PRO A 20 19.68 6.07 -18.22
C PRO A 20 18.49 5.24 -18.70
N GLN A 21 18.10 4.21 -17.95
CA GLN A 21 16.98 3.34 -18.31
C GLN A 21 15.62 4.02 -18.14
N PHE A 22 15.55 5.13 -17.39
CA PHE A 22 14.33 5.95 -17.28
C PHE A 22 14.20 6.91 -18.46
N ASP A 23 15.30 7.45 -18.97
CA ASP A 23 15.30 8.29 -20.18
C ASP A 23 14.96 7.45 -21.43
N GLU A 24 15.31 6.16 -21.42
CA GLU A 24 15.07 5.21 -22.51
C GLU A 24 13.82 4.33 -22.29
N TYR A 25 12.95 4.70 -21.35
CA TYR A 25 11.76 3.90 -21.05
C TYR A 25 10.84 3.84 -22.28
N ALA A 26 10.56 2.64 -22.79
CA ALA A 26 9.95 2.48 -24.11
C ALA A 26 8.49 2.97 -24.19
N SER A 27 7.72 2.79 -23.11
CA SER A 27 6.30 3.17 -23.02
C SER A 27 5.93 3.64 -21.61
N PRO A 28 6.46 4.79 -21.13
CA PRO A 28 6.21 5.29 -19.77
C PRO A 28 4.72 5.57 -19.52
N GLU A 29 3.97 6.04 -20.52
CA GLU A 29 2.53 6.29 -20.43
C GLU A 29 1.69 5.01 -20.29
N GLN A 30 2.21 3.88 -20.80
CA GLN A 30 1.59 2.56 -20.67
C GLN A 30 2.03 1.83 -19.41
N THR A 31 2.99 2.36 -18.65
CA THR A 31 3.46 1.71 -17.42
C THR A 31 2.62 2.12 -16.23
N LEU A 32 2.20 1.15 -15.43
CA LEU A 32 1.53 1.37 -14.15
C LEU A 32 2.57 1.58 -13.06
N VAL A 33 2.69 2.81 -12.56
CA VAL A 33 3.62 3.11 -11.47
C VAL A 33 2.92 2.89 -10.13
N ILE A 34 3.52 2.14 -9.21
CA ILE A 34 2.91 1.82 -7.92
C ILE A 34 3.77 2.43 -6.81
N LEU A 35 3.17 3.26 -5.97
CA LEU A 35 3.77 3.79 -4.75
C LEU A 35 3.16 3.06 -3.55
N PRO A 36 3.90 2.15 -2.90
CA PRO A 36 3.45 1.55 -1.66
C PRO A 36 3.50 2.57 -0.53
N VAL A 37 2.43 2.63 0.25
CA VAL A 37 2.28 3.49 1.42
C VAL A 37 1.94 2.61 2.61
N TYR A 38 2.91 2.49 3.50
CA TYR A 38 2.86 1.67 4.71
C TYR A 38 3.00 2.56 5.94
N SER A 39 2.66 2.02 7.09
CA SER A 39 2.92 2.67 8.37
C SER A 39 3.72 1.76 9.30
N ILE A 40 4.50 2.40 10.17
CA ILE A 40 5.18 1.74 11.27
C ILE A 40 4.31 1.96 12.52
N ALA A 41 3.51 0.98 12.87
CA ALA A 41 2.54 1.09 13.95
C ALA A 41 2.46 -0.19 14.79
N ASP A 42 2.28 0.02 16.09
CA ASP A 42 1.89 -1.07 16.98
C ASP A 42 0.39 -1.33 16.85
N TRP A 43 0.06 -2.43 16.18
CA TRP A 43 -1.30 -2.92 16.01
C TRP A 43 -1.80 -3.73 17.22
N CYS A 44 -1.02 -3.78 18.30
CA CYS A 44 -1.31 -4.52 19.53
C CYS A 44 -1.53 -6.03 19.29
N MET A 45 -0.94 -6.57 18.22
CA MET A 45 -1.02 -7.98 17.86
C MET A 45 0.17 -8.79 18.38
N GLY A 46 1.12 -8.17 19.08
CA GLY A 46 2.37 -8.83 19.46
C GLY A 46 3.26 -9.15 18.26
N ARG A 47 3.16 -8.31 17.23
CA ARG A 47 3.86 -8.43 15.95
C ARG A 47 4.85 -7.28 15.77
N PRO A 48 5.87 -7.44 14.91
CA PRO A 48 6.75 -6.34 14.53
C PRO A 48 5.97 -5.10 14.02
N MET A 49 6.49 -3.90 14.30
CA MET A 49 5.80 -2.65 13.97
C MET A 49 5.69 -2.37 12.47
N ASP A 50 6.49 -3.06 11.66
CA ASP A 50 6.51 -3.05 10.20
C ASP A 50 5.59 -4.13 9.59
N SER A 51 4.66 -4.72 10.38
CA SER A 51 3.71 -5.75 9.92
C SER A 51 2.93 -5.35 8.65
N GLU A 52 2.56 -4.07 8.54
CA GLU A 52 1.91 -3.51 7.36
C GLU A 52 2.77 -3.68 6.10
N GLU A 53 4.03 -3.28 6.18
CA GLU A 53 4.97 -3.39 5.07
C GLU A 53 5.26 -4.85 4.73
N VAL A 54 5.45 -5.69 5.75
CA VAL A 54 5.73 -7.12 5.58
C VAL A 54 4.64 -7.79 4.76
N VAL A 55 3.36 -7.61 5.15
CA VAL A 55 2.25 -8.26 4.44
C VAL A 55 1.93 -7.55 3.14
N GLY A 56 1.92 -6.21 3.14
CA GLY A 56 1.65 -5.42 1.94
C GLY A 56 2.63 -5.72 0.81
N SER A 57 3.91 -5.87 1.12
CA SER A 57 4.93 -6.17 0.12
C SER A 57 4.77 -7.57 -0.45
N VAL A 58 4.42 -8.57 0.37
CA VAL A 58 4.15 -9.94 -0.10
C VAL A 58 2.90 -9.99 -0.99
N VAL A 59 1.82 -9.31 -0.58
CA VAL A 59 0.60 -9.23 -1.39
C VAL A 59 0.88 -8.57 -2.73
N LEU A 60 1.57 -7.42 -2.72
CA LEU A 60 1.88 -6.68 -3.93
C LEU A 60 2.80 -7.48 -4.86
N ASP A 61 3.85 -8.10 -4.34
CA ASP A 61 4.81 -8.88 -5.13
C ASP A 61 4.14 -10.09 -5.80
N GLN A 62 3.35 -10.86 -5.04
CA GLN A 62 2.62 -12.00 -5.60
C GLN A 62 1.54 -11.57 -6.61
N ALA A 63 0.87 -10.44 -6.37
CA ALA A 63 -0.11 -9.90 -7.31
C ALA A 63 0.54 -9.43 -8.62
N LEU A 64 1.71 -8.80 -8.53
CA LEU A 64 2.49 -8.38 -9.70
C LEU A 64 3.02 -9.58 -10.49
N GLU A 65 3.54 -10.61 -9.81
CA GLU A 65 3.97 -11.83 -10.48
C GLU A 65 2.79 -12.53 -11.19
N ALA A 66 1.60 -12.55 -10.58
CA ALA A 66 0.39 -13.10 -11.19
C ALA A 66 -0.14 -12.28 -12.40
N THR A 67 0.36 -11.07 -12.62
CA THR A 67 -0.06 -10.16 -13.71
C THR A 67 1.07 -9.84 -14.69
N ARG A 68 2.24 -10.47 -14.52
CA ARG A 68 3.49 -10.12 -15.20
C ARG A 68 3.43 -10.18 -16.73
N GLU A 69 2.65 -11.11 -17.27
CA GLU A 69 2.47 -11.27 -18.73
C GLU A 69 1.42 -10.30 -19.31
N GLU A 70 0.66 -9.62 -18.45
CA GLU A 70 -0.49 -8.79 -18.84
C GLU A 70 -0.21 -7.30 -18.70
N LEU A 71 0.55 -6.88 -17.69
CA LEU A 71 0.81 -5.46 -17.40
C LEU A 71 2.29 -5.17 -17.23
N THR A 72 2.67 -3.93 -17.58
CA THR A 72 4.00 -3.38 -17.28
C THR A 72 3.89 -2.50 -16.05
N ALA A 73 4.51 -2.92 -14.95
CA ALA A 73 4.50 -2.18 -13.68
C ALA A 73 5.89 -1.70 -13.27
N LEU A 74 5.91 -0.66 -12.45
CA LEU A 74 7.09 -0.11 -11.83
C LEU A 74 6.78 0.30 -10.38
N VAL A 75 7.39 -0.38 -9.41
CA VAL A 75 7.18 -0.15 -7.99
C VAL A 75 8.22 0.83 -7.45
N LEU A 76 7.75 1.97 -6.95
CA LEU A 76 8.56 2.98 -6.29
C LEU A 76 9.01 2.51 -4.90
N PRO A 77 10.09 3.10 -4.34
CA PRO A 77 10.43 2.88 -2.94
C PRO A 77 9.24 3.24 -2.02
N PRO A 78 8.93 2.40 -1.01
CA PRO A 78 7.76 2.60 -0.18
C PRO A 78 7.90 3.83 0.73
N ILE A 79 6.77 4.50 0.98
CA ILE A 79 6.63 5.51 2.03
C ILE A 79 6.26 4.80 3.33
N ARG A 80 7.10 4.95 4.36
CA ARG A 80 6.88 4.34 5.70
C ARG A 80 6.56 5.36 6.79
N PHE A 81 7.01 6.60 6.59
CA PHE A 81 6.80 7.68 7.54
C PHE A 81 5.56 8.46 7.11
N THR A 82 4.44 8.15 7.76
CA THR A 82 3.11 8.67 7.42
C THR A 82 2.58 9.57 8.54
N PRO A 83 1.44 10.26 8.35
CA PRO A 83 0.81 10.99 9.45
C PRO A 83 0.51 10.06 10.62
N ARG A 84 0.50 10.63 11.83
CA ARG A 84 0.15 9.85 13.02
C ARG A 84 -1.29 9.32 12.92
N GLN A 85 -1.44 8.00 12.98
CA GLN A 85 -2.73 7.32 12.91
C GLN A 85 -3.30 7.01 14.30
N SER A 86 -2.43 6.61 15.21
CA SER A 86 -2.79 6.21 16.57
C SER A 86 -1.68 6.56 17.57
N VAL A 87 -1.88 6.19 18.83
CA VAL A 87 -0.82 6.32 19.83
C VAL A 87 0.33 5.33 19.59
N GLY A 88 0.05 4.20 18.93
CA GLY A 88 1.04 3.18 18.58
C GLY A 88 1.89 3.49 17.35
N THR A 89 1.57 4.52 16.56
CA THR A 89 2.36 4.92 15.38
C THR A 89 3.72 5.49 15.78
N GLN A 90 4.79 4.94 15.22
CA GLN A 90 6.17 5.42 15.41
C GLN A 90 6.69 6.13 14.17
N PHE A 91 7.67 7.01 14.36
CA PHE A 91 8.33 7.74 13.26
C PHE A 91 7.36 8.46 12.30
N HIS A 92 6.28 9.01 12.85
CA HIS A 92 5.29 9.75 12.05
C HIS A 92 5.82 11.13 11.62
N LEU A 93 5.23 11.65 10.54
CA LEU A 93 5.43 13.01 10.09
C LEU A 93 4.19 13.85 10.41
N ASP A 94 4.37 15.17 10.44
CA ASP A 94 3.24 16.10 10.36
C ASP A 94 2.47 15.88 9.05
N ILE A 95 1.14 16.05 9.09
CA ILE A 95 0.27 15.69 7.96
C ILE A 95 0.63 16.45 6.69
N GLU A 96 1.00 17.73 6.80
CA GLU A 96 1.41 18.56 5.68
C GLU A 96 2.71 18.06 5.05
N LEU A 97 3.68 17.65 5.87
CA LEU A 97 4.97 17.14 5.39
C LEU A 97 4.81 15.77 4.72
N ALA A 98 4.02 14.87 5.32
CA ALA A 98 3.71 13.58 4.71
C ALA A 98 3.00 13.78 3.36
N HIS A 99 2.03 14.69 3.30
CA HIS A 99 1.31 15.01 2.06
C HIS A 99 2.27 15.50 0.98
N GLN A 100 3.11 16.48 1.31
CA GLN A 100 4.14 16.98 0.40
C GLN A 100 5.08 15.87 -0.08
N MET A 101 5.45 14.93 0.77
CA MET A 101 6.29 13.80 0.39
C MET A 101 5.63 12.92 -0.68
N ILE A 102 4.35 12.58 -0.56
CA ILE A 102 3.63 11.86 -1.62
C ILE A 102 3.63 12.66 -2.93
N ILE A 103 3.30 13.95 -2.86
CA ILE A 103 3.23 14.81 -4.04
C ILE A 103 4.59 14.88 -4.74
N GLU A 104 5.67 15.12 -3.99
CA GLU A 104 7.02 15.23 -4.51
C GLU A 104 7.53 13.91 -5.09
N THR A 105 7.27 12.79 -4.42
CA THR A 105 7.64 11.46 -4.92
C THR A 105 6.95 11.15 -6.25
N ILE A 106 5.63 11.33 -6.34
CA ILE A 106 4.89 11.05 -7.59
C ILE A 106 5.27 12.04 -8.68
N ARG A 107 5.39 13.34 -8.37
CA ARG A 107 5.81 14.35 -9.35
C ARG A 107 7.18 14.03 -9.92
N SER A 108 8.13 13.62 -9.08
CA SER A 108 9.48 13.25 -9.51
C SER A 108 9.46 11.99 -10.38
N ALA A 109 8.67 10.99 -9.97
CA ALA A 109 8.49 9.77 -10.75
C ALA A 109 7.78 10.02 -12.08
N ALA A 110 6.95 11.06 -12.21
CA ALA A 110 6.25 11.40 -13.46
C ALA A 110 7.12 12.08 -14.51
N VAL A 111 8.31 12.59 -14.16
CA VAL A 111 9.21 13.34 -15.08
C VAL A 111 9.51 12.59 -16.39
N PRO A 112 9.77 11.26 -16.39
CA PRO A 112 10.00 10.50 -17.62
C PRO A 112 8.75 10.31 -18.52
N GLY A 113 7.57 10.77 -18.09
CA GLY A 113 6.33 10.69 -18.87
C GLY A 113 5.30 9.68 -18.35
N PHE A 114 5.49 9.11 -17.17
CA PHE A 114 4.49 8.22 -16.56
C PHE A 114 3.20 9.00 -16.25
N LYS A 115 2.05 8.41 -16.61
CA LYS A 115 0.73 9.06 -16.45
C LYS A 115 -0.19 8.35 -15.47
N ARG A 116 0.07 7.07 -15.17
CA ARG A 116 -0.81 6.21 -14.37
C ARG A 116 -0.11 5.74 -13.11
N PHE A 117 -0.71 6.05 -11.96
CA PHE A 117 -0.14 5.78 -10.66
C PHE A 117 -1.15 5.06 -9.76
N VAL A 118 -0.68 4.14 -8.93
CA VAL A 118 -1.42 3.52 -7.84
C VAL A 118 -0.77 3.91 -6.53
N LEU A 119 -1.57 4.44 -5.60
CA LEU A 119 -1.22 4.53 -4.19
C LEU A 119 -1.70 3.23 -3.53
N PHE A 120 -0.77 2.33 -3.23
CA PHE A 120 -1.07 1.03 -2.62
C PHE A 120 -0.92 1.13 -1.10
N ASN A 121 -2.04 1.18 -0.40
CA ASN A 121 -2.12 1.49 1.02
C ASN A 121 -2.50 0.28 1.86
N THR A 122 -1.77 0.05 2.95
CA THR A 122 -2.07 -1.02 3.91
C THR A 122 -2.81 -0.53 5.15
N SER A 123 -2.69 0.75 5.49
CA SER A 123 -3.28 1.27 6.71
C SER A 123 -4.72 1.75 6.50
N PRO A 124 -5.67 1.28 7.29
CA PRO A 124 -7.05 1.76 7.25
C PRO A 124 -7.20 3.23 7.65
N PHE A 125 -6.24 3.77 8.39
CA PHE A 125 -6.29 5.15 8.91
C PHE A 125 -5.67 6.17 7.96
N LEU A 126 -5.12 5.72 6.82
CA LEU A 126 -4.55 6.58 5.79
C LEU A 126 -5.46 6.72 4.57
N GLU A 127 -6.56 5.98 4.49
CA GLU A 127 -7.43 5.91 3.32
C GLU A 127 -7.88 7.30 2.87
N GLU A 128 -8.42 8.11 3.79
CA GLU A 128 -8.91 9.46 3.48
C GLU A 128 -7.78 10.41 3.11
N TRP A 129 -6.62 10.30 3.77
CA TRP A 129 -5.46 11.15 3.48
C TRP A 129 -4.90 10.87 2.08
N ILE A 130 -4.75 9.60 1.74
CA ILE A 130 -4.30 9.13 0.42
C ILE A 130 -5.28 9.56 -0.67
N ASP A 131 -6.59 9.49 -0.38
CA ASP A 131 -7.63 9.97 -1.28
C ASP A 131 -7.53 11.47 -1.57
N VAL A 132 -7.22 12.29 -0.57
CA VAL A 132 -6.98 13.73 -0.75
C VAL A 132 -5.73 13.96 -1.59
N ALA A 133 -4.62 13.28 -1.28
CA ALA A 133 -3.38 13.38 -2.06
C ALA A 133 -3.58 12.96 -3.53
N ALA A 134 -4.34 11.90 -3.78
CA ALA A 134 -4.68 11.44 -5.13
C ALA A 134 -5.49 12.49 -5.91
N ARG A 135 -6.45 13.17 -5.26
CA ARG A 135 -7.23 14.25 -5.89
C ARG A 135 -6.35 15.45 -6.24
N ASP A 136 -5.46 15.86 -5.35
CA ASP A 136 -4.54 16.97 -5.60
C ASP A 136 -3.62 16.67 -6.78
N LEU A 137 -3.05 15.45 -6.82
CA LEU A 137 -2.21 14.99 -7.94
C LEU A 137 -2.96 14.98 -9.27
N ARG A 138 -4.21 14.49 -9.29
CA ARG A 138 -5.04 14.51 -10.50
C ARG A 138 -5.28 15.94 -11.00
N VAL A 139 -5.66 16.85 -10.11
CA VAL A 139 -6.04 18.22 -10.47
C VAL A 139 -4.83 19.07 -10.85
N VAL A 140 -3.73 18.97 -10.10
CA VAL A 140 -2.56 19.86 -10.24
C VAL A 140 -1.58 19.35 -11.29
N HIS A 141 -1.47 18.03 -11.44
CA HIS A 141 -0.42 17.41 -12.27
C HIS A 141 -0.96 16.62 -13.47
N ASP A 142 -2.27 16.59 -13.69
CA ASP A 142 -2.92 15.86 -14.81
C ASP A 142 -2.51 14.38 -14.85
N LEU A 143 -2.40 13.77 -13.66
CA LEU A 143 -2.03 12.37 -13.48
C LEU A 143 -3.26 11.51 -13.18
N GLN A 144 -3.28 10.30 -13.71
CA GLN A 144 -4.30 9.32 -13.39
C GLN A 144 -3.88 8.53 -12.16
N ILE A 145 -4.29 9.00 -10.99
CA ILE A 145 -4.01 8.32 -9.71
C ILE A 145 -5.14 7.35 -9.40
N PHE A 146 -4.84 6.18 -8.85
CA PHE A 146 -5.79 5.23 -8.27
C PHE A 146 -5.37 4.91 -6.85
N CYS A 147 -6.33 4.68 -5.96
CA CYS A 147 -6.07 4.26 -4.58
C CYS A 147 -6.46 2.80 -4.44
N VAL A 148 -5.53 1.94 -4.05
CA VAL A 148 -5.81 0.54 -3.70
C VAL A 148 -5.56 0.39 -2.21
N ASN A 149 -6.62 0.23 -1.44
CA ASN A 149 -6.55 0.02 0.00
C ASN A 149 -6.70 -1.47 0.30
N LEU A 150 -5.78 -2.02 1.10
CA LEU A 150 -5.76 -3.43 1.45
C LEU A 150 -7.07 -3.88 2.16
N SER A 151 -7.64 -2.97 2.95
CA SER A 151 -8.96 -3.13 3.57
C SER A 151 -10.08 -3.43 2.57
N GLY A 152 -10.00 -2.83 1.38
CA GLY A 152 -10.96 -3.00 0.28
C GLY A 152 -10.82 -4.33 -0.46
N VAL A 153 -9.69 -5.03 -0.29
CA VAL A 153 -9.45 -6.37 -0.88
C VAL A 153 -9.51 -7.50 0.15
N GLY A 154 -10.06 -7.22 1.34
CA GLY A 154 -10.36 -8.24 2.34
C GLY A 154 -9.32 -8.40 3.45
N LEU A 155 -8.34 -7.49 3.54
CA LEU A 155 -7.31 -7.54 4.58
C LEU A 155 -7.16 -6.18 5.26
N ASP A 156 -7.72 -6.08 6.47
CA ASP A 156 -7.91 -4.82 7.18
C ASP A 156 -7.19 -4.83 8.54
N PHE A 157 -6.30 -3.86 8.77
CA PHE A 157 -5.64 -3.67 10.06
C PHE A 157 -6.54 -2.96 11.09
N HIS A 158 -7.75 -2.52 10.71
CA HIS A 158 -8.60 -1.74 11.59
C HIS A 158 -9.17 -2.62 12.73
N PRO A 159 -8.92 -2.30 14.02
CA PRO A 159 -9.28 -3.18 15.13
C PRO A 159 -10.80 -3.37 15.35
N ILE A 160 -11.63 -2.39 14.93
CA ILE A 160 -13.10 -2.52 14.95
C ILE A 160 -13.68 -3.02 13.62
N ARG A 161 -13.36 -2.35 12.50
CA ARG A 161 -13.93 -2.64 11.17
C ARG A 161 -13.52 -4.02 10.66
N GLY A 162 -12.28 -4.44 10.91
CA GLY A 162 -11.80 -5.79 10.62
C GLY A 162 -12.39 -6.86 11.55
N GLY A 163 -12.95 -6.46 12.69
CA GLY A 163 -13.55 -7.38 13.66
C GLY A 163 -12.52 -8.34 14.27
N ASP A 164 -12.45 -9.55 13.72
CA ASP A 164 -11.52 -10.60 14.15
C ASP A 164 -10.21 -10.50 13.36
N LEU A 165 -9.12 -10.15 14.04
CA LEU A 165 -7.78 -10.04 13.44
C LEU A 165 -7.11 -11.42 13.22
N SER A 166 -7.78 -12.54 13.54
CA SER A 166 -7.23 -13.89 13.39
C SER A 166 -6.77 -14.20 11.97
N GLY A 167 -7.47 -13.71 10.94
CA GLY A 167 -7.07 -13.88 9.54
C GLY A 167 -5.76 -13.16 9.21
N LEU A 168 -5.66 -11.89 9.61
CA LEU A 168 -4.44 -11.09 9.46
C LEU A 168 -3.28 -11.68 10.26
N ASP A 169 -3.52 -12.13 11.49
CA ASP A 169 -2.52 -12.77 12.33
C ASP A 169 -2.03 -14.12 11.75
N SER A 170 -2.93 -14.88 11.14
CA SER A 170 -2.60 -16.13 10.46
C SER A 170 -1.72 -15.86 9.23
N ILE A 171 -2.05 -14.85 8.43
CA ILE A 171 -1.22 -14.41 7.29
C ILE A 171 0.16 -13.93 7.78
N LEU A 172 0.20 -13.09 8.83
CA LEU A 172 1.46 -12.63 9.41
C LEU A 172 2.32 -13.79 9.94
N THR A 173 1.70 -14.81 10.54
CA THR A 173 2.42 -16.02 10.97
C THR A 173 3.04 -16.76 9.80
N GLU A 174 2.28 -16.93 8.72
CA GLU A 174 2.76 -17.59 7.51
C GLU A 174 3.90 -16.82 6.85
N VAL A 175 3.76 -15.50 6.73
CA VAL A 175 4.76 -14.63 6.09
C VAL A 175 6.04 -14.50 6.93
N LEU A 176 5.90 -14.31 8.24
CA LEU A 176 7.05 -14.13 9.14
C LEU A 176 7.71 -15.46 9.54
N GLY A 177 6.97 -16.57 9.50
CA GLY A 177 7.41 -17.87 9.99
C GLY A 177 7.45 -17.99 11.51
N GLU A 178 6.91 -17.00 12.23
CA GLU A 178 6.94 -16.89 13.69
C GLU A 178 5.55 -16.58 14.24
N ALA A 179 5.23 -17.08 15.43
CA ALA A 179 3.96 -16.79 16.12
C ALA A 179 4.00 -15.40 16.77
N ALA A 180 2.83 -14.82 17.05
CA ALA A 180 2.72 -13.57 17.79
C ALA A 180 3.33 -13.73 19.21
N GLU A 181 4.09 -12.73 19.63
CA GLU A 181 4.49 -12.60 21.03
C GLU A 181 3.27 -12.18 21.87
N PRO A 182 3.16 -12.57 23.14
CA PRO A 182 2.11 -12.07 24.01
C PRO A 182 2.20 -10.54 24.12
N SER A 183 1.19 -9.85 23.59
CA SER A 183 1.09 -8.38 23.66
C SER A 183 0.87 -7.93 25.11
N ASP A 184 1.60 -6.90 25.54
CA ASP A 184 1.31 -6.21 26.80
C ASP A 184 -0.08 -5.58 26.73
N ALA A 185 -1.01 -6.11 27.52
CA ALA A 185 -2.41 -5.67 27.62
C ALA A 185 -2.59 -4.18 28.03
N GLN A 186 -1.51 -3.47 28.34
CA GLN A 186 -1.49 -2.03 28.63
C GLN A 186 -1.45 -1.16 27.36
N LEU A 187 -0.86 -1.62 26.24
CA LEU A 187 -0.80 -0.83 24.99
C LEU A 187 -2.12 -0.86 24.22
N ALA A 188 -2.84 -1.99 24.27
CA ALA A 188 -4.22 -2.10 23.78
C ALA A 188 -5.19 -1.11 24.46
N GLN A 189 -4.86 -0.66 25.69
CA GLN A 189 -5.60 0.40 26.39
C GLN A 189 -5.25 1.81 25.88
N THR A 190 -4.33 1.98 24.93
CA THR A 190 -3.94 3.30 24.41
C THR A 190 -4.56 3.61 23.05
N LEU A 191 -5.27 2.65 22.45
CA LEU A 191 -6.25 2.87 21.37
C LEU A 191 -7.58 3.46 21.90
N ASP A 192 -7.56 4.00 23.14
CA ASP A 192 -8.67 4.35 24.07
C ASP A 192 -9.63 5.47 23.63
N ALA A 193 -9.83 5.70 22.32
CA ALA A 193 -11.01 6.43 21.84
C ALA A 193 -12.17 5.49 21.48
N ILE A 194 -11.96 4.18 21.54
CA ILE A 194 -12.92 3.16 21.10
C ILE A 194 -13.53 2.45 22.31
N PRO A 195 -14.87 2.45 22.49
CA PRO A 195 -15.51 1.73 23.58
C PRO A 195 -15.13 0.25 23.61
N ARG A 196 -14.56 -0.20 24.74
CA ARG A 196 -14.07 -1.59 24.99
C ARG A 196 -15.13 -2.68 24.88
N SER A 197 -16.40 -2.34 24.68
CA SER A 197 -17.48 -3.32 24.50
C SER A 197 -17.48 -4.03 23.13
N VAL A 198 -16.56 -3.65 22.22
CA VAL A 198 -16.54 -4.15 20.83
C VAL A 198 -15.23 -4.86 20.46
N VAL A 199 -14.11 -4.55 21.12
CA VAL A 199 -12.81 -5.21 20.88
C VAL A 199 -12.83 -6.54 21.64
N LYS A 200 -13.11 -7.64 20.93
CA LYS A 200 -12.82 -8.98 21.47
C LYS A 200 -11.30 -9.09 21.55
N THR A 201 -10.77 -9.12 22.76
CA THR A 201 -9.38 -9.52 23.01
C THR A 201 -9.16 -10.87 22.34
N ASN A 202 -8.16 -10.96 21.46
CA ASN A 202 -7.77 -12.22 20.83
C ASN A 202 -7.53 -13.26 21.94
N ASP A 203 -8.38 -14.29 21.96
CA ASP A 203 -8.05 -15.54 22.64
C ASP A 203 -6.85 -16.12 21.85
N PRO A 204 -5.72 -16.48 22.47
CA PRO A 204 -4.51 -16.92 21.76
C PRO A 204 -4.63 -18.28 21.04
N LEU A 205 -5.85 -18.72 20.73
CA LEU A 205 -6.19 -20.00 20.13
C LEU A 205 -7.31 -19.82 19.11
N GLY A 206 -7.00 -19.15 18.02
CA GLY A 206 -7.84 -19.06 16.82
C GLY A 206 -7.03 -19.27 15.56
N ALA A 207 -6.06 -20.19 15.56
CA ALA A 207 -5.39 -20.58 14.33
C ALA A 207 -6.44 -21.08 13.33
N HIS A 208 -6.44 -20.52 12.13
CA HIS A 208 -7.04 -21.14 10.96
C HIS A 208 -5.91 -21.87 10.20
N PRO A 209 -5.48 -23.07 10.65
CA PRO A 209 -4.28 -23.73 10.11
C PRO A 209 -4.40 -24.15 8.64
N GLU A 210 -5.61 -24.20 8.09
CA GLU A 210 -5.86 -24.51 6.67
C GLU A 210 -6.33 -23.28 5.86
N GLY A 211 -6.33 -22.08 6.47
CA GLY A 211 -6.94 -20.88 5.88
C GLY A 211 -5.99 -19.74 5.50
N ALA A 212 -4.80 -19.64 6.12
CA ALA A 212 -3.89 -18.51 5.90
C ALA A 212 -3.44 -18.36 4.43
N SER A 213 -2.94 -19.44 3.82
CA SER A 213 -2.52 -19.44 2.42
C SER A 213 -3.68 -19.21 1.46
N VAL A 214 -4.88 -19.69 1.82
CA VAL A 214 -6.10 -19.48 1.03
C VAL A 214 -6.52 -18.02 1.08
N LEU A 215 -6.60 -17.43 2.28
CA LEU A 215 -6.92 -16.02 2.49
C LEU A 215 -5.89 -15.11 1.82
N LEU A 216 -4.60 -15.40 1.97
CA LEU A 216 -3.54 -14.68 1.28
C LEU A 216 -3.72 -14.78 -0.25
N GLY A 217 -4.01 -15.98 -0.76
CA GLY A 217 -4.29 -16.20 -2.18
C GLY A 217 -5.50 -15.42 -2.68
N GLU A 218 -6.57 -15.32 -1.91
CA GLU A 218 -7.77 -14.53 -2.24
C GLU A 218 -7.48 -13.03 -2.29
N VAL A 219 -6.70 -12.52 -1.32
CA VAL A 219 -6.28 -11.11 -1.27
C VAL A 219 -5.34 -10.79 -2.43
N VAL A 220 -4.39 -11.68 -2.74
CA VAL A 220 -3.47 -11.57 -3.88
C VAL A 220 -4.24 -11.54 -5.19
N GLU A 221 -5.16 -12.48 -5.41
CA GLU A 221 -5.98 -12.54 -6.63
C GLU A 221 -6.89 -11.31 -6.76
N SER A 222 -7.48 -10.83 -5.67
CA SER A 222 -8.29 -9.61 -5.67
C SER A 222 -7.45 -8.38 -6.01
N THR A 223 -6.22 -8.29 -5.47
CA THR A 223 -5.26 -7.22 -5.78
C THR A 223 -4.82 -7.28 -7.24
N ALA A 224 -4.44 -8.46 -7.74
CA ALA A 224 -4.07 -8.68 -9.13
C ALA A 224 -5.20 -8.28 -10.10
N ARG A 225 -6.44 -8.66 -9.79
CA ARG A 225 -7.62 -8.27 -10.58
C ARG A 225 -7.80 -6.76 -10.64
N LEU A 226 -7.66 -6.06 -9.51
CA LEU A 226 -7.75 -4.59 -9.48
C LEU A 226 -6.64 -3.93 -10.30
N LEU A 227 -5.40 -4.44 -10.20
CA LEU A 227 -4.28 -3.91 -10.99
C LEU A 227 -4.53 -4.08 -12.50
N ARG A 228 -5.04 -5.24 -12.93
CA ARG A 228 -5.45 -5.45 -14.33
C ARG A 228 -6.55 -4.47 -14.75
N GLU A 229 -7.60 -4.32 -13.92
CA GLU A 229 -8.70 -3.40 -14.21
C GLU A 229 -8.21 -1.96 -14.37
N ILE A 230 -7.35 -1.51 -13.47
CA ILE A 230 -6.71 -0.19 -13.54
C ILE A 230 -5.89 -0.06 -14.83
N ASP A 231 -5.12 -1.09 -15.19
CA ASP A 231 -4.30 -1.07 -16.41
C ASP A 231 -5.13 -1.00 -17.70
N THR A 232 -6.40 -1.46 -17.70
CA THR A 232 -7.28 -1.28 -18.87
C THR A 232 -7.76 0.16 -19.08
N HIS A 233 -7.60 1.03 -18.09
CA HIS A 233 -7.99 2.43 -18.24
C HIS A 233 -7.00 3.16 -19.15
N ALA A 234 -7.53 3.75 -20.22
CA ALA A 234 -6.74 4.57 -21.13
C ALA A 234 -6.07 5.73 -20.37
N PRO A 235 -4.78 6.02 -20.65
CA PRO A 235 -4.11 7.18 -20.08
C PRO A 235 -4.88 8.48 -20.35
N LEU A 236 -4.80 9.43 -19.42
CA LEU A 236 -5.33 10.78 -19.65
C LEU A 236 -4.69 11.37 -20.91
N GLN A 237 -5.54 11.83 -21.83
CA GLN A 237 -5.11 12.59 -23.01
C GLN A 237 -4.87 14.03 -22.58
N ASP A 238 -3.73 14.61 -22.99
CA ASP A 238 -3.39 15.99 -22.63
C ASP A 238 -4.52 16.94 -23.09
N TYR A 239 -5.16 17.62 -22.14
CA TYR A 239 -6.22 18.61 -22.42
C TYR A 239 -5.71 19.86 -23.16
N ALA A 240 -4.40 19.98 -23.39
CA ALA A 240 -3.74 21.20 -23.85
C ALA A 240 -3.90 21.53 -25.34
N LEU A 241 -4.41 20.62 -26.18
CA LEU A 241 -4.47 20.86 -27.64
C LEU A 241 -5.77 21.48 -28.17
N ASN A 242 -6.79 21.68 -27.33
CA ASN A 242 -8.09 22.21 -27.78
C ASN A 242 -8.33 23.70 -27.49
N LYS A 243 -7.28 24.47 -27.15
CA LYS A 243 -7.40 25.92 -26.90
C LYS A 243 -6.85 26.84 -27.99
N GLU A 244 -6.25 26.31 -29.06
CA GLU A 244 -5.68 27.15 -30.14
C GLU A 244 -6.57 27.30 -31.40
N GLU A 245 -7.77 26.70 -31.46
CA GLU A 245 -8.65 26.84 -32.64
C GLU A 245 -9.83 27.81 -32.45
N THR A 246 -9.73 28.79 -31.53
CA THR A 246 -10.76 29.83 -31.42
C THR A 246 -10.20 31.20 -31.05
N GLU A 247 -9.33 31.74 -31.91
CA GLU A 247 -9.17 33.20 -32.10
C GLU A 247 -9.15 33.57 -33.58
#